data_AF-A0A674CLX8-F1
#
_entry.id   AF-A0A674CLX8-F1
#
_cell.length_a   1.000
_cell.length_b   1.000
_cell.length_c   1.000
_cell.angle_alpha   90.00
_cell.angle_beta   90.00
_cell.angle_gamma   90.00
#
_symmetry.space_group_name_H-M   'P 1'
#
loop_
_entity.id
_entity.type
_entity.pdbx_description
1 polymer ?
#
loop_
_entity_poly.entity_id
_entity_poly.type
_entity_poly.pdbx_seq_one_letter_code
_entity_poly.pdbx_strand_id
1 'polypeptide(L)'
;MRIEKCYFCSGPVYPGHGTMFVRNDCKTFRFCKSKCLKNFKKKRNPRKTRWTKAFRKASGKELTVDNCLEFEKRRNVAVKYQRELWSKTVEAMRKVEGIKRKRQAQFIFNRLKKGKQLEKEEAISEVKKNIHLIKAPHAGKAKVMEEKMVQKLQEDVEMGDD
;
A
#
# COMPACT_ATOMS: atom_id res chain seq x y z
N MET A 1 13.27 23.48 -15.62
CA MET A 1 13.58 22.51 -14.55
C MET A 1 12.83 21.20 -14.85
N ARG A 2 13.48 20.02 -14.79
CA ARG A 2 12.83 18.73 -15.12
C ARG A 2 12.97 17.74 -13.96
N ILE A 3 11.87 17.08 -13.61
CA ILE A 3 11.87 15.96 -12.66
C ILE A 3 12.16 14.69 -13.46
N GLU A 4 13.24 14.01 -13.13
CA GLU A 4 13.64 12.78 -13.81
C GLU A 4 13.17 11.54 -13.04
N LYS A 5 13.08 10.41 -13.74
CA LYS A 5 12.77 9.12 -13.09
C LYS A 5 14.05 8.39 -12.76
N CYS A 6 14.16 7.88 -11.54
CA CYS A 6 15.28 7.03 -11.14
C CYS A 6 15.27 5.71 -11.91
N TYR A 7 16.42 5.29 -12.41
CA TYR A 7 16.58 4.05 -13.15
C TYR A 7 16.17 2.80 -12.34
N PHE A 8 16.52 2.76 -11.04
CA PHE A 8 16.29 1.58 -10.21
C PHE A 8 14.92 1.61 -9.50
N CYS A 9 14.60 2.73 -8.84
CA CYS A 9 13.39 2.86 -8.01
C CYS A 9 12.15 3.30 -8.81
N SER A 10 12.34 3.90 -9.99
CA SER A 10 11.33 4.67 -10.75
C SER A 10 10.66 5.82 -9.97
N GLY A 11 11.20 6.20 -8.82
CA GLY A 11 10.79 7.39 -8.08
C GLY A 11 11.31 8.68 -8.71
N PRO A 12 10.76 9.84 -8.33
CA PRO A 12 11.19 11.14 -8.83
C PRO A 12 12.60 11.49 -8.35
N VAL A 13 13.36 12.16 -9.19
CA VAL A 13 14.68 12.75 -8.93
C VAL A 13 14.56 14.24 -9.19
N TYR A 14 14.55 15.01 -8.10
CA TYR A 14 14.56 16.47 -8.16
C TYR A 14 15.97 16.99 -8.44
N PRO A 15 16.11 18.16 -9.07
CA PRO A 15 17.40 18.84 -9.22
C PRO A 15 18.12 19.01 -7.88
N GLY A 16 19.44 18.84 -7.91
CA GLY A 16 20.29 18.85 -6.70
C GLY A 16 20.22 17.57 -5.87
N HIS A 17 19.38 16.58 -6.23
CA HIS A 17 19.23 15.35 -5.47
C HIS A 17 19.73 14.11 -6.24
N GLY A 18 20.34 13.18 -5.51
CA GLY A 18 20.75 11.88 -6.03
C GLY A 18 22.09 11.91 -6.75
N THR A 19 22.30 10.94 -7.64
CA THR A 19 23.56 10.80 -8.39
C THR A 19 23.28 10.41 -9.84
N MET A 20 24.17 10.82 -10.75
CA MET A 20 24.14 10.40 -12.15
C MET A 20 25.37 9.57 -12.45
N PHE A 21 25.18 8.45 -13.14
CA PHE A 21 26.25 7.64 -13.70
C PHE A 21 26.14 7.66 -15.21
N VAL A 22 27.21 8.06 -15.90
CA VAL A 22 27.31 8.01 -17.36
C VAL A 22 28.17 6.81 -17.70
N ARG A 23 27.64 5.90 -18.52
CA ARG A 23 28.38 4.73 -19.01
C ARG A 23 29.03 5.06 -20.35
N ASN A 24 30.09 4.33 -20.72
CA ASN A 24 30.86 4.53 -21.95
C ASN A 24 30.01 4.52 -23.24
N ASP A 25 28.84 3.86 -23.25
CA ASP A 25 27.87 3.90 -24.36
C ASP A 25 26.99 5.16 -24.36
N CYS A 26 27.45 6.23 -23.72
CA CYS A 26 26.75 7.50 -23.50
C CYS A 26 25.38 7.38 -22.79
N LYS A 27 25.07 6.23 -22.18
CA LYS A 27 23.81 6.08 -21.43
C LYS A 27 23.92 6.70 -20.04
N THR A 28 22.99 7.61 -19.77
CA THR A 28 22.86 8.27 -18.48
C THR A 28 21.90 7.52 -17.56
N PHE A 29 22.38 7.10 -16.39
CA PHE A 29 21.57 6.49 -15.34
C PHE A 29 21.44 7.46 -14.17
N ARG A 30 20.22 7.90 -13.87
CA ARG A 30 19.93 8.76 -12.70
C ARG A 30 19.41 7.93 -11.55
N PHE A 31 19.89 8.22 -10.34
CA PHE A 31 19.50 7.50 -9.13
C PHE A 31 18.92 8.43 -8.07
N CYS A 32 17.78 8.05 -7.50
CA CYS A 32 17.10 8.80 -6.45
C CYS A 32 17.95 8.90 -5.17
N LYS A 33 18.58 7.81 -4.73
CA LYS A 33 19.34 7.72 -3.47
C LYS A 33 20.53 6.77 -3.59
N SER A 34 21.49 6.83 -2.67
CA SER A 34 22.66 5.94 -2.61
C SER A 34 22.28 4.45 -2.57
N LYS A 35 21.15 4.08 -1.94
CA LYS A 35 20.58 2.72 -1.98
C LYS A 35 20.39 2.20 -3.40
N CYS A 36 19.88 3.03 -4.30
CA CYS A 36 19.64 2.64 -5.69
C CYS A 36 20.95 2.48 -6.46
N LEU A 37 21.87 3.42 -6.27
CA LEU A 37 23.20 3.36 -6.85
C LEU A 37 23.96 2.10 -6.40
N LYS A 38 23.98 1.80 -5.09
CA LYS A 38 24.64 0.61 -4.54
C LYS A 38 24.04 -0.68 -5.10
N ASN A 39 22.71 -0.78 -5.22
CA ASN A 39 22.08 -1.96 -5.83
C ASN A 39 22.40 -2.09 -7.33
N PHE A 40 22.48 -0.97 -8.06
CA PHE A 40 22.90 -0.94 -9.46
C PHE A 40 24.36 -1.41 -9.62
N LYS A 41 25.28 -0.90 -8.78
CA LYS A 41 26.69 -1.33 -8.75
C LYS A 41 26.81 -2.83 -8.44
N LYS A 42 25.96 -3.35 -7.54
CA LYS A 42 25.84 -4.79 -7.23
C LYS A 42 25.12 -5.60 -8.33
N LYS A 43 24.85 -5.02 -9.49
CA LYS A 43 24.17 -5.66 -10.65
C LYS A 43 22.83 -6.32 -10.29
N ARG A 44 22.13 -5.83 -9.26
CA ARG A 44 20.83 -6.40 -8.87
C ARG A 44 19.78 -6.01 -9.89
N ASN A 45 18.92 -6.96 -10.26
CA ASN A 45 17.83 -6.72 -11.21
C ASN A 45 16.65 -6.00 -10.51
N PRO A 46 16.26 -4.78 -10.94
CA PRO A 46 15.10 -4.09 -10.38
C PRO A 46 13.81 -4.92 -10.48
N ARG A 47 13.63 -5.69 -11.55
CA ARG A 47 12.45 -6.55 -11.77
C ARG A 47 12.34 -7.71 -10.78
N LYS A 48 13.42 -8.09 -10.10
CA LYS A 48 13.43 -9.08 -9.01
C LYS A 48 13.39 -8.42 -7.62
N THR A 49 13.58 -7.11 -7.55
CA THR A 49 13.66 -6.37 -6.29
C THR A 49 12.27 -5.87 -5.85
N ARG A 50 11.69 -6.53 -4.84
CA ARG A 50 10.26 -6.41 -4.43
C ARG A 50 9.72 -4.99 -4.20
N TRP A 51 10.56 -4.07 -3.71
CA TRP A 51 10.13 -2.71 -3.37
C TRP A 51 10.12 -1.73 -4.55
N THR A 52 10.70 -2.11 -5.69
CA THR A 52 10.76 -1.22 -6.87
C THR A 52 9.43 -1.19 -7.62
N LYS A 53 9.15 -0.09 -8.32
CA LYS A 53 7.99 0.00 -9.21
C LYS A 53 8.10 -0.97 -10.40
N ALA A 54 9.31 -1.25 -10.88
CA ALA A 54 9.54 -2.23 -11.94
C ALA A 54 9.05 -3.63 -11.55
N PHE A 55 9.40 -4.11 -10.35
CA PHE A 55 8.89 -5.38 -9.82
C PHE A 55 7.36 -5.35 -9.69
N ARG A 56 6.81 -4.26 -9.12
CA ARG A 56 5.37 -4.15 -8.87
C ARG A 56 4.56 -4.20 -10.17
N LYS A 57 5.00 -3.52 -11.23
CA LYS A 57 4.35 -3.58 -12.55
C LYS A 57 4.46 -4.97 -13.18
N ALA A 58 5.65 -5.57 -13.15
CA ALA A 58 5.87 -6.91 -13.72
C ALA A 58 5.08 -8.01 -12.98
N SER A 59 4.87 -7.86 -11.67
CA SER A 59 4.15 -8.82 -10.84
C SER A 59 2.64 -8.53 -10.73
N GLY A 60 2.08 -7.67 -11.58
CA GLY A 60 0.65 -7.33 -11.56
C GLY A 60 0.18 -6.61 -10.29
N LYS A 61 1.08 -5.95 -9.55
CA LYS A 61 0.75 -5.23 -8.30
C LYS A 61 0.29 -3.79 -8.53
N GLU A 62 0.39 -3.28 -9.76
CA GLU A 62 -0.06 -1.94 -10.15
C GLU A 62 -0.77 -2.02 -11.50
N LEU A 63 -1.66 -1.06 -11.76
CA LEU A 63 -2.31 -0.91 -13.06
C LEU A 63 -1.27 -0.46 -14.11
N THR A 64 -1.03 -1.31 -15.12
CA THR A 64 0.01 -1.10 -16.14
C THR A 64 -0.55 -0.55 -17.46
N VAL A 65 -1.75 -0.98 -17.85
CA VAL A 65 -2.40 -0.61 -19.11
C VAL A 65 -3.59 0.29 -18.77
N ASP A 66 -3.45 1.60 -18.97
CA ASP A 66 -4.52 2.58 -18.80
C ASP A 66 -4.25 3.83 -19.64
N ASN A 67 -5.29 4.35 -20.30
CA ASN A 67 -5.24 5.54 -21.16
C ASN A 67 -4.72 6.78 -20.41
N CYS A 68 -4.95 6.89 -19.10
CA CYS A 68 -4.44 8.00 -18.27
C CYS A 68 -2.91 8.06 -18.24
N LEU A 69 -2.21 6.95 -18.49
CA LEU A 69 -0.75 6.90 -18.50
C LEU A 69 -0.15 7.46 -19.80
N GLU A 70 -0.91 7.49 -20.89
CA GLU A 70 -0.45 7.99 -22.19
C GLU A 70 -0.20 9.50 -22.20
N PHE A 71 -0.84 10.23 -21.28
CA PHE A 71 -0.65 11.68 -21.11
C PHE A 71 0.78 12.04 -20.67
N GLU A 72 1.51 11.12 -20.00
CA GLU A 72 2.88 11.35 -19.52
C GLU A 72 3.97 11.09 -20.59
N LYS A 73 3.61 11.11 -21.88
CA LYS A 73 4.55 10.83 -22.98
C LYS A 73 5.59 11.94 -23.17
N ARG A 74 6.83 11.55 -23.50
CA ARG A 74 7.87 12.49 -23.93
C ARG A 74 7.52 13.04 -25.32
N ARG A 75 7.40 14.36 -25.44
CA ARG A 75 7.23 15.04 -26.72
C ARG A 75 8.59 15.54 -27.21
N ASN A 76 8.96 15.14 -28.42
CA ASN A 76 10.21 15.58 -29.07
C ASN A 76 10.00 16.76 -30.02
N VAL A 77 8.74 17.07 -30.36
CA VAL A 77 8.35 18.21 -31.19
C VAL A 77 7.77 19.30 -30.28
N ALA A 78 8.35 20.50 -30.35
CA ALA A 78 7.86 21.65 -29.62
C ALA A 78 6.63 22.24 -30.33
N VAL A 79 5.69 22.75 -29.54
CA VAL A 79 4.50 23.47 -30.05
C VAL A 79 4.68 24.94 -29.71
N LYS A 80 4.24 25.83 -30.62
CA LYS A 80 4.24 27.28 -30.35
C LYS A 80 3.42 27.57 -29.11
N TYR A 81 3.92 28.48 -28.27
CA TYR A 81 3.23 28.88 -27.06
C TYR A 81 1.89 29.56 -27.38
N GLN A 82 0.82 29.07 -26.75
CA GLN A 82 -0.52 29.67 -26.78
C GLN A 82 -1.10 29.65 -25.36
N ARG A 83 -1.47 30.81 -24.82
CA ARG A 83 -1.91 30.94 -23.41
C ARG A 83 -3.13 30.06 -23.10
N GLU A 84 -4.13 30.07 -23.96
CA GLU A 84 -5.35 29.27 -23.78
C GLU A 84 -5.08 27.77 -23.73
N LEU A 85 -4.21 27.29 -24.64
CA LEU A 85 -3.79 25.89 -24.68
C LEU A 85 -3.13 25.48 -23.36
N TRP A 86 -2.23 26.31 -22.84
CA TRP A 86 -1.54 26.04 -21.57
C TRP A 86 -2.50 26.05 -20.37
N SER A 87 -3.41 27.02 -20.29
CA SER A 87 -4.44 27.06 -19.24
C SER A 87 -5.32 25.80 -19.24
N LYS A 88 -5.84 25.42 -20.42
CA LYS A 88 -6.64 24.20 -20.59
C LYS A 88 -5.84 22.94 -20.24
N THR A 89 -4.55 22.90 -20.58
CA THR A 89 -3.67 21.77 -20.28
C THR A 89 -3.47 21.60 -18.77
N VAL A 90 -3.22 22.69 -18.03
CA VAL A 90 -3.03 22.62 -16.56
C VAL A 90 -4.30 22.12 -15.86
N GLU A 91 -5.48 22.58 -16.31
CA GLU A 91 -6.75 22.08 -15.78
C GLU A 91 -6.96 20.58 -16.09
N ALA A 92 -6.71 20.18 -17.34
CA ALA A 92 -6.80 18.79 -17.76
C ALA A 92 -5.86 17.87 -16.97
N MET A 93 -4.63 18.31 -16.67
CA MET A 93 -3.66 17.55 -15.88
C MET A 93 -4.20 17.22 -14.48
N ARG A 94 -4.89 18.15 -13.81
CA ARG A 94 -5.50 17.90 -12.49
C ARG A 94 -6.62 16.86 -12.57
N LYS A 95 -7.47 16.94 -13.60
CA LYS A 95 -8.57 15.99 -13.84
C LYS A 95 -8.05 14.58 -14.14
N VAL A 96 -7.08 14.45 -15.04
CA VAL A 96 -6.40 13.18 -15.35
C VAL A 96 -5.74 12.61 -14.08
N GLU A 97 -5.15 13.50 -13.27
CA GLU A 97 -4.69 13.29 -11.90
C GLU A 97 -5.65 12.45 -11.06
N GLY A 98 -6.83 13.03 -10.85
CA GLY A 98 -7.91 12.44 -10.06
C GLY A 98 -8.40 11.10 -10.60
N ILE A 99 -8.58 10.99 -11.92
CA ILE A 99 -9.05 9.76 -12.58
C ILE A 99 -8.05 8.63 -12.37
N LYS A 100 -6.76 8.89 -12.62
CA LYS A 100 -5.69 7.92 -12.43
C LYS A 100 -5.63 7.41 -10.99
N ARG A 101 -5.70 8.31 -10.00
CA ARG A 101 -5.69 7.92 -8.58
C ARG A 101 -6.88 7.02 -8.24
N LYS A 102 -8.09 7.37 -8.69
CA LYS A 102 -9.31 6.56 -8.47
C LYS A 102 -9.17 5.15 -9.07
N ARG A 103 -8.73 5.04 -10.33
CA ARG A 103 -8.55 3.74 -11.00
C ARG A 103 -7.48 2.88 -10.34
N GLN A 104 -6.35 3.48 -9.95
CA GLN A 104 -5.29 2.77 -9.24
C GLN A 104 -5.76 2.28 -7.86
N ALA A 105 -6.51 3.10 -7.12
CA ALA A 105 -7.09 2.71 -5.85
C ALA A 105 -8.05 1.53 -6.00
N GLN A 106 -8.94 1.57 -7.01
CA GLN A 106 -9.86 0.47 -7.30
C GLN A 106 -9.13 -0.83 -7.64
N PHE A 107 -8.08 -0.75 -8.46
CA PHE A 107 -7.25 -1.92 -8.81
C PHE A 107 -6.61 -2.55 -7.56
N ILE A 108 -6.06 -1.71 -6.68
CA ILE A 108 -5.45 -2.17 -5.43
C ILE A 108 -6.51 -2.78 -4.50
N PHE A 109 -7.67 -2.14 -4.37
CA PHE A 109 -8.78 -2.61 -3.55
C PHE A 109 -9.28 -3.99 -4.01
N ASN A 110 -9.56 -4.16 -5.31
CA ASN A 110 -9.99 -5.43 -5.87
C ASN A 110 -8.97 -6.55 -5.62
N ARG A 111 -7.68 -6.23 -5.69
CA ARG A 111 -6.61 -7.19 -5.38
C ARG A 111 -6.60 -7.58 -3.90
N LEU A 112 -6.72 -6.61 -3.00
CA LEU A 112 -6.69 -6.85 -1.55
C LEU A 112 -7.95 -7.58 -1.05
N LYS A 113 -9.10 -7.38 -1.71
CA LYS A 113 -10.37 -8.04 -1.36
C LYS A 113 -10.26 -9.57 -1.25
N LYS A 114 -9.44 -10.21 -2.09
CA LYS A 114 -9.20 -11.66 -2.05
C LYS A 114 -8.54 -12.12 -0.76
N GLY A 115 -7.60 -11.33 -0.22
CA GLY A 115 -6.91 -11.68 1.04
C GLY A 115 -7.87 -11.71 2.23
N LYS A 116 -8.82 -10.77 2.29
CA LYS A 116 -9.83 -10.72 3.36
C LYS A 116 -10.77 -11.93 3.36
N GLN A 117 -11.01 -12.55 2.20
CA GLN A 117 -11.83 -13.76 2.11
C GLN A 117 -11.09 -14.96 2.70
N LEU A 118 -9.82 -15.14 2.31
CA LEU A 118 -8.96 -16.20 2.85
C LEU A 118 -8.76 -16.07 4.36
N GLU A 119 -8.50 -14.85 4.85
CA GLU A 119 -8.37 -14.57 6.28
C GLU A 119 -9.61 -14.97 7.07
N LYS A 120 -10.81 -14.73 6.52
CA LYS A 120 -12.08 -15.14 7.14
C LYS A 120 -12.21 -16.67 7.19
N GLU A 121 -11.84 -17.35 6.12
CA GLU A 121 -11.88 -18.82 6.04
C GLU A 121 -10.87 -19.46 7.00
N GLU A 122 -9.65 -18.92 7.06
CA GLU A 122 -8.60 -19.33 7.99
C GLU A 122 -9.05 -19.11 9.44
N ALA A 123 -9.61 -17.95 9.79
CA ALA A 123 -10.11 -17.66 11.12
C ALA A 123 -11.23 -18.64 11.55
N ILE A 124 -12.17 -18.97 10.64
CA ILE A 124 -13.21 -19.97 10.93
C ILE A 124 -12.57 -21.35 11.14
N SER A 125 -11.58 -21.73 10.33
CA SER A 125 -10.87 -23.00 10.51
C SER A 125 -10.08 -23.03 11.82
N GLU A 126 -9.48 -21.92 12.23
CA GLU A 126 -8.68 -21.82 13.45
C GLU A 126 -9.57 -21.95 14.68
N VAL A 127 -10.69 -21.22 14.73
CA VAL A 127 -11.68 -21.34 15.81
C VAL A 127 -12.21 -22.77 15.93
N LYS A 128 -12.49 -23.44 14.80
CA LYS A 128 -12.95 -24.84 14.80
C LYS A 128 -11.92 -25.82 15.36
N LYS A 129 -10.64 -25.66 15.00
CA LYS A 129 -9.54 -26.53 15.46
C LYS A 129 -9.17 -26.28 16.92
N ASN A 130 -9.12 -25.01 17.29
CA ASN A 130 -8.59 -24.54 18.57
C ASN A 130 -9.70 -24.14 19.56
N ILE A 131 -10.93 -24.64 19.38
CA ILE A 131 -12.08 -24.31 20.23
C ILE A 131 -11.81 -24.58 21.72
N HIS A 132 -11.00 -25.59 22.01
CA HIS A 132 -10.62 -26.01 23.35
C HIS A 132 -9.73 -24.99 24.10
N LEU A 133 -8.99 -24.14 23.39
CA LEU A 133 -8.15 -23.08 24.00
C LEU A 133 -8.99 -21.90 24.47
N ILE A 134 -10.23 -21.80 24.02
CA ILE A 134 -11.14 -20.70 24.32
C ILE A 134 -12.13 -21.19 25.37
N LYS A 135 -12.00 -20.72 26.62
CA LYS A 135 -13.02 -20.93 27.64
C LYS A 135 -14.27 -20.17 27.21
N ALA A 136 -15.44 -20.82 27.18
CA ALA A 136 -16.66 -20.18 26.73
C ALA A 136 -16.89 -18.86 27.52
N PRO A 137 -17.26 -17.74 26.85
CA PRO A 137 -17.34 -16.43 27.50
C PRO A 137 -18.36 -16.35 28.65
N HIS A 138 -19.23 -17.35 28.79
CA HIS A 138 -20.18 -17.52 29.89
C HIS A 138 -19.76 -18.57 30.94
N ALA A 139 -18.74 -19.40 30.67
CA ALA A 139 -18.32 -20.50 31.54
C ALA A 139 -17.70 -20.04 32.89
N GLY A 140 -17.49 -18.74 33.09
CA GLY A 140 -17.17 -18.14 34.40
C GLY A 140 -18.32 -17.35 35.03
N LYS A 141 -19.31 -16.92 34.24
CA LYS A 141 -20.38 -16.02 34.72
C LYS A 141 -21.39 -16.73 35.63
N ALA A 142 -21.65 -18.02 35.39
CA ALA A 142 -22.50 -18.82 36.26
C ALA A 142 -21.90 -18.97 37.65
N LYS A 143 -20.59 -19.28 37.75
CA LYS A 143 -19.87 -19.35 39.03
C LYS A 143 -19.85 -18.01 39.78
N VAL A 144 -19.60 -16.90 39.07
CA VAL A 144 -19.63 -15.56 39.67
C VAL A 144 -21.04 -15.16 40.14
N MET A 145 -22.11 -15.63 39.47
CA MET A 145 -23.49 -15.41 39.91
C MET A 145 -23.82 -16.26 41.15
N GLU A 146 -23.39 -17.52 41.20
CA GLU A 146 -23.52 -18.38 42.38
C GLU A 146 -22.80 -17.77 43.59
N GLU A 147 -21.53 -17.34 43.43
CA GLU A 147 -20.76 -16.69 44.49
C GLU A 147 -21.46 -15.42 45.03
N LYS A 148 -22.05 -14.62 44.14
CA LYS A 148 -22.84 -13.44 44.54
C LYS A 148 -24.15 -13.80 45.25
N MET A 149 -24.82 -14.88 44.85
CA MET A 149 -26.02 -15.37 45.54
C MET A 149 -25.68 -15.88 46.94
N VAL A 150 -24.56 -16.58 47.10
CA VAL A 150 -24.07 -17.07 48.40
C VAL A 150 -23.68 -15.90 49.33
N GLN A 151 -22.98 -14.89 48.81
CA GLN A 151 -22.66 -13.68 49.59
C GLN A 151 -23.93 -12.96 50.06
N LYS A 152 -24.92 -12.79 49.17
CA LYS A 152 -26.18 -12.14 49.52
C LYS A 152 -26.97 -12.93 50.56
N LEU A 153 -26.97 -14.26 50.49
CA LEU A 153 -27.57 -15.12 51.51
C LEU A 153 -26.85 -15.01 52.86
N GLN A 154 -25.53 -14.84 52.89
CA GLN A 154 -24.80 -14.60 54.14
C GLN A 154 -25.12 -13.22 54.74
N GLU A 155 -25.18 -12.17 53.92
CA GLU A 155 -25.58 -10.82 54.36
C GLU A 155 -27.03 -10.80 54.89
N ASP A 156 -27.96 -11.49 54.23
CA ASP A 156 -29.36 -11.56 54.66
C ASP A 156 -29.55 -12.37 55.97
N VAL A 157 -28.66 -13.34 56.25
CA VAL A 157 -28.63 -14.11 57.52
C VAL A 157 -28.04 -13.28 58.65
N GLU A 158 -26.96 -12.53 58.40
CA GLU A 158 -26.34 -11.64 59.40
C GLU A 158 -27.26 -10.47 59.82
N MET A 159 -28.16 -10.02 58.95
CA MET A 159 -29.14 -8.95 59.23
C MET A 159 -30.42 -9.43 59.94
N GLY A 160 -30.60 -10.74 60.13
CA GLY A 160 -31.77 -11.34 60.80
C GLY A 160 -31.55 -11.73 62.27
N ASP A 161 -30.31 -11.60 62.76
CA ASP A 161 -29.88 -11.96 64.12
C ASP A 161 -29.74 -10.73 65.06
N ASP A 162 -30.17 -9.53 64.63
CA ASP A 162 -30.35 -8.30 65.44
C ASP A 162 -31.85 -7.99 65.69
#